data_AF-A0A949ZWX4-F1
#
_entry.id   AF-A0A949ZWX4-F1
#
_cell.length_a   1.000
_cell.length_b   1.000
_cell.length_c   1.000
_cell.angle_alpha   90.00
_cell.angle_beta   90.00
_cell.angle_gamma   90.00
#
_symmetry.space_group_name_H-M   'P 1'
#
loop_
_entity.id
_entity.type
_entity.pdbx_description
1 polymer ?
#
loop_
_entity_poly.entity_id
_entity_poly.type
_entity_poly.pdbx_seq_one_letter_code
_entity_poly.pdbx_strand_id
1 'polypeptide(L)'
;MTVITCVEDLRRLAKRRVPRMFYDYADSGSWTETTYRANESAFAGIQLRQRVAIDVQARSLRTKMAGQDVSMPVALAPTGMTGMQFADGEILAARAAERCGVPFTLSTMSICSIEDVAAHTKAPFWFQLYVMRDRDFIARLIDRARAARCSALMLTLDLQILGQRHKDLKNGLSAPPKPTLANLLNLAIKPRWCLAMLGTPRRQFGNIVGHVTGVSDMSSLSAWTAQQFDPRLGWEDVAWIKDRWGGKLILKGIMDPEDARRAVASGADALIVSNHGGRQLDGAPSSIEALPPIVEAVGSQIEVWMDGGIRSGQDVLKAIALGARGTLIGRAFLYGLGAMGEAGVTRCLEMIRNELDLTMAFCGRTDIHKVDRSILWQRGNPRHA
;
A
#
# COMPACT_ATOMS: atom_id res chain seq x y z
N MET A 1 -14.46 -26.08 -2.16
CA MET A 1 -13.76 -24.77 -2.29
C MET A 1 -12.29 -24.99 -2.00
N THR A 2 -11.37 -24.33 -2.72
CA THR A 2 -9.94 -24.35 -2.38
C THR A 2 -9.77 -23.78 -0.97
N VAL A 3 -9.11 -24.52 -0.09
CA VAL A 3 -8.76 -24.03 1.25
C VAL A 3 -7.70 -22.93 1.08
N ILE A 4 -7.92 -21.76 1.69
CA ILE A 4 -7.02 -20.61 1.62
C ILE A 4 -6.34 -20.47 2.98
N THR A 5 -5.05 -20.75 3.03
CA THR A 5 -4.26 -20.74 4.28
C THR A 5 -3.23 -19.62 4.33
N CYS A 6 -2.87 -19.05 3.17
CA CYS A 6 -1.89 -17.97 3.09
C CYS A 6 -2.17 -17.01 1.93
N VAL A 7 -1.45 -15.89 1.90
CA VAL A 7 -1.54 -14.90 0.82
C VAL A 7 -1.09 -15.45 -0.54
N GLU A 8 -0.21 -16.46 -0.57
CA GLU A 8 0.22 -17.12 -1.82
C GLU A 8 -0.93 -17.88 -2.51
N ASP A 9 -1.86 -18.46 -1.74
CA ASP A 9 -3.06 -19.09 -2.33
C ASP A 9 -3.95 -18.05 -3.01
N LEU A 10 -4.13 -16.88 -2.37
CA LEU A 10 -4.83 -15.75 -2.95
C LEU A 10 -4.12 -15.26 -4.21
N ARG A 11 -2.77 -15.16 -4.21
CA ARG A 11 -2.00 -14.76 -5.39
C ARG A 11 -2.23 -15.70 -6.57
N ARG A 12 -2.18 -17.02 -6.32
CA ARG A 12 -2.43 -18.05 -7.34
C ARG A 12 -3.84 -17.97 -7.91
N LEU A 13 -4.84 -17.73 -7.06
CA LEU A 13 -6.22 -17.53 -7.48
C LEU A 13 -6.39 -16.24 -8.29
N ALA A 14 -5.81 -15.13 -7.85
CA ALA A 14 -5.83 -13.86 -8.57
C ALA A 14 -5.21 -14.00 -9.96
N LYS A 15 -4.03 -14.64 -10.07
CA LYS A 15 -3.38 -14.91 -11.37
C LYS A 15 -4.28 -15.69 -12.35
N ARG A 16 -5.13 -16.56 -11.83
CA ARG A 16 -6.09 -17.34 -12.64
C ARG A 16 -7.33 -16.54 -13.01
N ARG A 17 -7.73 -15.53 -12.24
CA ARG A 17 -9.02 -14.84 -12.39
C ARG A 17 -8.92 -13.46 -13.03
N VAL A 18 -7.82 -12.75 -12.78
CA VAL A 18 -7.56 -11.42 -13.32
C VAL A 18 -6.95 -11.55 -14.73
N PRO A 19 -7.36 -10.70 -15.70
CA PRO A 19 -6.69 -10.61 -16.99
C PRO A 19 -5.20 -10.30 -16.81
N ARG A 20 -4.35 -10.97 -17.60
CA ARG A 20 -2.90 -10.95 -17.44
C ARG A 20 -2.32 -9.54 -17.41
N MET A 21 -2.79 -8.64 -18.28
CA MET A 21 -2.30 -7.26 -18.33
C MET A 21 -2.50 -6.50 -17.01
N PHE A 22 -3.61 -6.74 -16.30
CA PHE A 22 -3.87 -6.10 -15.01
C PHE A 22 -3.21 -6.84 -13.86
N TYR A 23 -3.14 -8.17 -13.93
CA TYR A 23 -2.40 -8.96 -12.95
C TYR A 23 -0.91 -8.58 -12.94
N ASP A 24 -0.27 -8.58 -14.12
CA ASP A 24 1.15 -8.25 -14.26
C ASP A 24 1.44 -6.78 -13.93
N TYR A 25 0.49 -5.86 -14.14
CA TYR A 25 0.60 -4.46 -13.68
C TYR A 25 0.75 -4.38 -12.16
N ALA A 26 -0.04 -5.15 -11.41
CA ALA A 26 0.06 -5.23 -9.96
C ALA A 26 1.27 -6.06 -9.51
N ASP A 27 1.53 -7.19 -10.17
CA ASP A 27 2.58 -8.17 -9.87
C ASP A 27 3.87 -7.92 -10.66
N SER A 28 4.39 -6.70 -10.61
CA SER A 28 5.66 -6.33 -11.26
C SER A 28 6.49 -5.37 -10.44
N GLY A 29 7.82 -5.46 -10.60
CA GLY A 29 8.80 -4.47 -10.16
C GLY A 29 9.43 -3.72 -11.33
N SER A 30 10.38 -2.83 -11.03
CA SER A 30 11.21 -2.17 -12.04
C SER A 30 12.32 -3.08 -12.55
N TRP A 31 12.74 -2.87 -13.79
CA TRP A 31 13.90 -3.50 -14.44
C TRP A 31 14.00 -5.02 -14.22
N THR A 32 14.96 -5.47 -13.40
CA THR A 32 15.23 -6.88 -13.13
C THR A 32 14.38 -7.45 -12.00
N GLU A 33 13.64 -6.58 -11.31
CA GLU A 33 12.79 -6.86 -10.16
C GLU A 33 13.59 -7.38 -8.95
N THR A 34 14.84 -6.93 -8.79
CA THR A 34 15.71 -7.32 -7.68
C THR A 34 15.17 -6.81 -6.35
N THR A 35 14.91 -5.51 -6.22
CA THR A 35 14.34 -4.90 -5.02
C THR A 35 12.93 -5.42 -4.75
N TYR A 36 12.16 -5.70 -5.80
CA TYR A 36 10.83 -6.33 -5.68
C TYR A 36 10.89 -7.67 -4.94
N ARG A 37 11.83 -8.55 -5.31
CA ARG A 37 12.04 -9.85 -4.65
C ARG A 37 12.68 -9.70 -3.27
N ALA A 38 13.66 -8.79 -3.14
CA ALA A 38 14.37 -8.52 -1.89
C ALA A 38 13.41 -8.09 -0.77
N ASN A 39 12.40 -7.29 -1.09
CA ASN A 39 11.36 -6.88 -0.13
C ASN A 39 10.70 -8.05 0.59
N GLU A 40 10.47 -9.17 -0.10
CA GLU A 40 9.86 -10.36 0.51
C GLU A 40 10.93 -11.24 1.16
N SER A 41 12.06 -11.51 0.48
CA SER A 41 13.08 -12.43 0.98
C SER A 41 13.82 -11.91 2.22
N ALA A 42 13.95 -10.59 2.40
CA ALA A 42 14.67 -10.00 3.54
C ALA A 42 14.01 -10.33 4.89
N PHE A 43 12.68 -10.53 4.92
CA PHE A 43 11.99 -10.97 6.15
C PHE A 43 12.42 -12.36 6.63
N ALA A 44 12.89 -13.23 5.73
CA ALA A 44 13.36 -14.57 6.10
C ALA A 44 14.66 -14.54 6.93
N GLY A 45 15.49 -13.51 6.74
CA GLY A 45 16.71 -13.30 7.53
C GLY A 45 16.44 -12.90 8.99
N ILE A 46 15.25 -12.38 9.28
CA ILE A 46 14.84 -11.94 10.62
C ILE A 46 14.14 -13.10 11.32
N GLN A 47 14.83 -13.68 12.30
CA GLN A 47 14.33 -14.82 13.08
C GLN A 47 13.64 -14.33 14.36
N LEU A 48 12.59 -15.03 14.78
CA LEU A 48 11.84 -14.72 16.01
C LEU A 48 12.38 -15.54 17.18
N ARG A 49 12.39 -14.94 18.37
CA ARG A 49 12.75 -15.59 19.63
C ARG A 49 11.49 -16.09 20.32
N GLN A 50 11.31 -17.41 20.29
CA GLN A 50 10.22 -18.06 21.02
C GLN A 50 10.39 -17.92 22.54
N ARG A 51 9.27 -17.77 23.25
CA ARG A 51 9.21 -17.79 24.72
C ARG A 51 8.11 -18.76 25.16
N VAL A 52 8.33 -19.44 26.28
CA VAL A 52 7.44 -20.48 26.82
C VAL A 52 7.08 -20.18 28.27
N ALA A 53 6.02 -20.81 28.78
CA ALA A 53 5.52 -20.66 30.16
C ALA A 53 5.22 -19.20 30.56
N ILE A 54 4.58 -18.45 29.66
CA ILE A 54 4.10 -17.08 29.89
C ILE A 54 2.59 -17.08 29.67
N ASP A 55 1.85 -16.41 30.54
CA ASP A 55 0.41 -16.20 30.34
C ASP A 55 0.18 -15.30 29.12
N VAL A 56 -0.53 -15.85 28.15
CA VAL A 56 -0.89 -15.20 26.89
C VAL A 56 -2.39 -15.15 26.66
N GLN A 57 -3.22 -15.24 27.71
CA GLN A 57 -4.68 -15.24 27.56
C GLN A 57 -5.21 -13.89 27.08
N ALA A 58 -4.78 -12.78 27.68
CA ALA A 58 -5.30 -11.44 27.41
C ALA A 58 -4.50 -10.72 26.30
N ARG A 59 -4.66 -11.14 25.04
CA ARG A 59 -3.94 -10.54 23.89
C ARG A 59 -4.69 -9.38 23.26
N SER A 60 -3.95 -8.37 22.82
CA SER A 60 -4.46 -7.23 22.05
C SER A 60 -3.46 -6.81 20.97
N LEU A 61 -4.00 -6.65 19.75
CA LEU A 61 -3.32 -6.04 18.62
C LEU A 61 -3.74 -4.58 18.40
N ARG A 62 -4.70 -4.07 19.19
CA ARG A 62 -5.24 -2.72 19.03
C ARG A 62 -4.14 -1.69 19.26
N THR A 63 -4.10 -0.66 18.42
CA THR A 63 -3.15 0.44 18.50
C THR A 63 -3.75 1.67 17.83
N LYS A 64 -2.93 2.70 17.57
CA LYS A 64 -3.29 3.88 16.79
C LYS A 64 -2.37 4.05 15.58
N MET A 65 -2.92 4.58 14.49
CA MET A 65 -2.16 5.08 13.34
C MET A 65 -2.67 6.47 12.98
N ALA A 66 -1.79 7.47 12.98
CA ALA A 66 -2.15 8.88 12.75
C ALA A 66 -3.27 9.37 13.68
N GLY A 67 -3.23 8.91 14.94
CA GLY A 67 -4.22 9.23 15.96
C GLY A 67 -5.56 8.48 15.87
N GLN A 68 -5.77 7.63 14.85
CA GLN A 68 -6.99 6.84 14.70
C GLN A 68 -6.84 5.46 15.33
N ASP A 69 -7.86 5.01 16.07
CA ASP A 69 -7.88 3.64 16.60
C ASP A 69 -7.94 2.61 15.46
N VAL A 70 -7.04 1.64 15.51
CA VAL A 70 -6.99 0.52 14.57
C VAL A 70 -6.98 -0.79 15.34
N SER A 71 -7.59 -1.81 14.76
CA SER A 71 -7.71 -3.12 15.40
C SER A 71 -6.44 -3.98 15.32
N MET A 72 -5.50 -3.61 14.45
CA MET A 72 -4.14 -4.13 14.30
C MET A 72 -3.27 -3.09 13.59
N PRO A 73 -1.92 -3.10 13.72
CA PRO A 73 -1.02 -2.10 13.12
C PRO A 73 -0.82 -2.31 11.60
N VAL A 74 -1.92 -2.41 10.85
CA VAL A 74 -1.95 -2.67 9.41
C VAL A 74 -2.94 -1.72 8.75
N ALA A 75 -2.58 -1.16 7.60
CA ALA A 75 -3.48 -0.46 6.69
C ALA A 75 -3.36 -1.01 5.26
N LEU A 76 -4.35 -0.75 4.42
CA LEU A 76 -4.26 -1.03 2.98
C LEU A 76 -3.53 0.14 2.28
N ALA A 77 -2.40 -0.18 1.64
CA ALA A 77 -1.58 0.79 0.92
C ALA A 77 -2.28 1.34 -0.32
N PRO A 78 -1.98 2.58 -0.75
CA PRO A 78 -2.52 3.12 -1.99
C PRO A 78 -1.97 2.34 -3.18
N THR A 79 -2.88 1.84 -4.00
CA THR A 79 -2.54 1.15 -5.25
C THR A 79 -3.45 1.68 -6.35
N GLY A 80 -2.85 2.03 -7.50
CA GLY A 80 -3.64 2.48 -8.65
C GLY A 80 -4.37 1.33 -9.33
N MET A 81 -5.47 1.65 -10.01
CA MET A 81 -6.22 0.71 -10.86
C MET A 81 -6.75 -0.56 -10.15
N THR A 82 -7.16 -0.47 -8.89
CA THR A 82 -7.66 -1.67 -8.18
C THR A 82 -8.99 -2.17 -8.76
N GLY A 83 -9.80 -1.26 -9.30
CA GLY A 83 -10.99 -1.58 -10.12
C GLY A 83 -10.72 -2.46 -11.35
N MET A 84 -9.46 -2.54 -11.81
CA MET A 84 -9.07 -3.46 -12.90
C MET A 84 -8.65 -4.84 -12.40
N GLN A 85 -8.40 -5.00 -11.09
CA GLN A 85 -8.20 -6.31 -10.47
C GLN A 85 -9.54 -7.00 -10.25
N PHE A 86 -10.54 -6.23 -9.82
CA PHE A 86 -11.93 -6.67 -9.64
C PHE A 86 -12.83 -5.43 -9.78
N ALA A 87 -13.97 -5.55 -10.44
CA ALA A 87 -14.91 -4.44 -10.63
C ALA A 87 -15.25 -3.76 -9.30
N ASP A 88 -15.27 -2.42 -9.27
CA ASP A 88 -15.47 -1.62 -8.04
C ASP A 88 -14.42 -1.87 -6.93
N GLY A 89 -13.22 -2.30 -7.33
CA GLY A 89 -12.19 -2.82 -6.43
C GLY A 89 -11.80 -1.91 -5.27
N GLU A 90 -11.74 -0.59 -5.47
CA GLU A 90 -11.43 0.35 -4.39
C GLU A 90 -12.54 0.35 -3.32
N ILE A 91 -13.80 0.35 -3.73
CA ILE A 91 -14.96 0.31 -2.83
C ILE A 91 -14.95 -1.00 -2.02
N LEU A 92 -14.74 -2.12 -2.69
CA LEU A 92 -14.68 -3.44 -2.06
C LEU A 92 -13.53 -3.54 -1.05
N ALA A 93 -12.36 -3.01 -1.38
CA ALA A 93 -11.21 -2.96 -0.47
C ALA A 93 -11.48 -2.05 0.74
N ALA A 94 -12.07 -0.88 0.52
CA ALA A 94 -12.41 0.06 1.59
C ALA A 94 -13.44 -0.52 2.57
N ARG A 95 -14.48 -1.21 2.08
CA ARG A 95 -15.47 -1.92 2.91
C ARG A 95 -14.85 -3.05 3.73
N ALA A 96 -13.96 -3.83 3.12
CA ALA A 96 -13.24 -4.88 3.83
C ALA A 96 -12.34 -4.31 4.94
N ALA A 97 -11.62 -3.23 4.64
CA ALA A 97 -10.79 -2.52 5.62
C ALA A 97 -11.62 -1.97 6.78
N GLU A 98 -12.75 -1.32 6.49
CA GLU A 98 -13.69 -0.80 7.49
C GLU A 98 -14.21 -1.91 8.43
N ARG A 99 -14.69 -3.03 7.88
CA ARG A 99 -15.14 -4.17 8.71
C ARG A 99 -14.03 -4.76 9.57
N CYS A 100 -12.82 -4.83 9.02
CA CYS A 100 -11.67 -5.29 9.75
C CYS A 100 -11.11 -4.22 10.69
N GLY A 101 -11.67 -3.00 10.76
CA GLY A 101 -11.18 -1.93 11.62
C GLY A 101 -9.72 -1.57 11.32
N VAL A 102 -9.36 -1.49 10.05
CA VAL A 102 -8.04 -1.02 9.58
C VAL A 102 -8.21 0.09 8.54
N PRO A 103 -7.25 1.02 8.41
CA PRO A 103 -7.38 2.10 7.44
C PRO A 103 -7.25 1.61 5.99
N PHE A 104 -7.96 2.26 5.07
CA PHE A 104 -7.78 2.13 3.63
C PHE A 104 -7.20 3.43 3.06
N THR A 105 -6.26 3.33 2.12
CA THR A 105 -5.71 4.48 1.40
C THR A 105 -6.13 4.44 -0.06
N LEU A 106 -6.94 5.41 -0.49
CA LEU A 106 -7.33 5.57 -1.90
C LEU A 106 -6.17 6.22 -2.69
N SER A 107 -5.83 5.68 -3.85
CA SER A 107 -4.81 6.31 -4.73
C SER A 107 -5.39 7.44 -5.57
N THR A 108 -4.58 8.45 -5.87
CA THR A 108 -4.89 9.42 -6.94
C THR A 108 -5.21 8.72 -8.26
N MET A 109 -4.53 7.60 -8.56
CA MET A 109 -4.69 6.82 -9.80
C MET A 109 -5.72 5.67 -9.65
N SER A 110 -6.81 5.89 -8.90
CA SER A 110 -7.87 4.89 -8.70
C SER A 110 -8.89 4.87 -9.84
N ILE A 111 -9.61 3.74 -9.98
CA ILE A 111 -10.76 3.65 -10.89
C ILE A 111 -12.00 4.31 -10.26
N CYS A 112 -12.36 3.92 -9.04
CA CYS A 112 -13.40 4.63 -8.29
C CYS A 112 -12.90 6.02 -7.85
N SER A 113 -13.75 7.04 -7.89
CA SER A 113 -13.40 8.38 -7.40
C SER A 113 -13.36 8.45 -5.86
N ILE A 114 -12.86 9.56 -5.32
CA ILE A 114 -12.96 9.89 -3.89
C ILE A 114 -14.42 9.84 -3.43
N GLU A 115 -15.33 10.42 -4.21
CA GLU A 115 -16.77 10.50 -3.91
C GLU A 115 -17.44 9.13 -3.96
N ASP A 116 -17.06 8.29 -4.94
CA ASP A 116 -17.54 6.91 -5.02
C ASP A 116 -17.19 6.13 -3.76
N VAL A 117 -15.93 6.17 -3.31
CA VAL A 117 -15.51 5.46 -2.09
C VAL A 117 -16.25 6.00 -0.87
N ALA A 118 -16.32 7.33 -0.73
CA ALA A 118 -17.01 7.98 0.38
C ALA A 118 -18.52 7.65 0.43
N ALA A 119 -19.18 7.50 -0.72
CA ALA A 119 -20.59 7.10 -0.77
C ALA A 119 -20.83 5.64 -0.35
N HIS A 120 -19.80 4.80 -0.33
CA HIS A 120 -19.91 3.37 -0.07
C HIS A 120 -19.22 2.90 1.21
N THR A 121 -18.64 3.83 1.99
CA THR A 121 -18.07 3.59 3.33
C THR A 121 -18.66 4.56 4.36
N LYS A 122 -18.54 4.22 5.64
CA LYS A 122 -18.99 5.05 6.77
C LYS A 122 -17.81 5.65 7.54
N ALA A 123 -16.75 4.88 7.71
CA ALA A 123 -15.50 5.29 8.32
C ALA A 123 -14.70 6.17 7.35
N PRO A 124 -13.99 7.19 7.86
CA PRO A 124 -13.08 7.98 7.03
C PRO A 124 -11.93 7.10 6.54
N PHE A 125 -11.49 7.34 5.31
CA PHE A 125 -10.33 6.69 4.69
C PHE A 125 -9.23 7.72 4.41
N TRP A 126 -8.04 7.26 4.07
CA TRP A 126 -6.92 8.13 3.69
C TRP A 126 -6.91 8.35 2.19
N PHE A 127 -6.43 9.51 1.74
CA PHE A 127 -6.22 9.79 0.32
C PHE A 127 -4.73 9.96 0.02
N GLN A 128 -4.23 9.24 -0.97
CA GLN A 128 -2.87 9.38 -1.47
C GLN A 128 -2.82 10.37 -2.62
N LEU A 129 -1.92 11.36 -2.51
CA LEU A 129 -1.69 12.41 -3.47
C LEU A 129 -0.34 12.25 -4.18
N TYR A 130 -0.34 12.40 -5.50
CA TYR A 130 0.87 12.63 -6.30
C TYR A 130 1.02 14.13 -6.59
N VAL A 131 2.26 14.63 -6.57
CA VAL A 131 2.54 16.00 -7.01
C VAL A 131 2.64 16.02 -8.53
N MET A 132 1.67 16.69 -9.13
CA MET A 132 1.58 16.94 -10.56
C MET A 132 1.91 18.41 -10.89
N ARG A 133 2.26 18.67 -12.16
CA ARG A 133 2.54 20.02 -12.66
C ARG A 133 1.34 20.96 -12.54
N ASP A 134 0.14 20.43 -12.78
CA ASP A 134 -1.13 21.15 -12.59
C ASP A 134 -1.43 21.34 -11.08
N ARG A 135 -0.96 22.47 -10.54
CA ARG A 135 -1.19 22.86 -9.14
C ARG A 135 -2.66 23.09 -8.81
N ASP A 136 -3.44 23.59 -9.75
CA ASP A 136 -4.86 23.82 -9.55
C ASP A 136 -5.63 22.50 -9.46
N PHE A 137 -5.22 21.50 -10.24
CA PHE A 137 -5.75 20.15 -10.11
C PHE A 137 -5.40 19.53 -8.75
N ILE A 138 -4.17 19.66 -8.28
CA ILE A 138 -3.79 19.22 -6.92
C ILE A 138 -4.66 19.92 -5.87
N ALA A 139 -4.82 21.25 -5.99
CA ALA A 139 -5.63 22.05 -5.09
C ALA A 139 -7.07 21.53 -5.01
N ARG A 140 -7.69 21.25 -6.16
CA ARG A 140 -9.04 20.65 -6.25
C ARG A 140 -9.10 19.23 -5.68
N LEU A 141 -8.07 18.40 -5.88
CA LEU A 141 -8.02 17.05 -5.28
C LEU A 141 -7.98 17.11 -3.76
N ILE A 142 -7.20 18.04 -3.19
CA ILE A 142 -7.15 18.27 -1.74
C ILE A 142 -8.53 18.70 -1.22
N ASP A 143 -9.21 19.61 -1.91
CA ASP A 143 -10.54 20.07 -1.53
C ASP A 143 -11.59 18.96 -1.59
N ARG A 144 -11.53 18.10 -2.63
CA ARG A 144 -12.38 16.91 -2.75
C ARG A 144 -12.13 15.90 -1.64
N ALA A 145 -10.88 15.62 -1.30
CA ALA A 145 -10.52 14.74 -0.19
C ALA A 145 -11.05 15.28 1.16
N ARG A 146 -11.00 16.60 1.38
CA ARG A 146 -11.61 17.26 2.54
C ARG A 146 -13.12 17.12 2.55
N ALA A 147 -13.78 17.39 1.42
CA ALA A 147 -15.23 17.29 1.29
C ALA A 147 -15.73 15.85 1.55
N ALA A 148 -14.97 14.85 1.11
CA ALA A 148 -15.20 13.44 1.37
C ALA A 148 -14.80 12.98 2.79
N ARG A 149 -14.31 13.91 3.63
CA ARG A 149 -13.90 13.67 5.02
C ARG A 149 -12.81 12.61 5.14
N CYS A 150 -11.87 12.58 4.18
CA CYS A 150 -10.66 11.78 4.34
C CYS A 150 -9.94 12.21 5.63
N SER A 151 -9.48 11.25 6.44
CA SER A 151 -8.89 11.57 7.75
C SER A 151 -7.42 11.94 7.69
N ALA A 152 -6.73 11.52 6.63
CA ALA A 152 -5.33 11.84 6.41
C ALA A 152 -5.02 11.95 4.91
N LEU A 153 -4.02 12.76 4.59
CA LEU A 153 -3.44 12.89 3.26
C LEU A 153 -2.07 12.22 3.23
N MET A 154 -1.85 11.31 2.29
CA MET A 154 -0.60 10.60 2.09
C MET A 154 0.12 11.13 0.86
N LEU A 155 1.19 11.90 1.06
CA LEU A 155 1.96 12.47 -0.02
C LEU A 155 3.05 11.49 -0.47
N THR A 156 3.04 11.11 -1.75
CA THR A 156 4.06 10.21 -2.31
C THR A 156 5.24 11.01 -2.87
N LEU A 157 6.43 10.76 -2.35
CA LEU A 157 7.66 11.49 -2.68
C LEU A 157 8.56 10.73 -3.67
N ASP A 158 8.41 9.41 -3.77
CA ASP A 158 9.27 8.52 -4.57
C ASP A 158 8.80 8.32 -6.02
N LEU A 159 7.89 9.16 -6.54
CA LEU A 159 7.29 9.05 -7.87
C LEU A 159 7.35 10.36 -8.68
N GLN A 160 8.49 11.03 -8.68
CA GLN A 160 8.74 12.18 -9.56
C GLN A 160 8.90 11.78 -11.03
N ILE A 161 9.42 10.57 -11.24
CA ILE A 161 9.65 9.95 -12.54
C ILE A 161 9.19 8.49 -12.43
N LEU A 162 8.56 7.96 -13.47
CA LEU A 162 8.11 6.57 -13.48
C LEU A 162 9.28 5.60 -13.70
N GLY A 163 9.46 4.68 -12.76
CA GLY A 163 10.30 3.50 -12.93
C GLY A 163 9.85 2.60 -14.10
N GLN A 164 10.82 1.96 -14.76
CA GLN A 164 10.56 1.15 -15.94
C GLN A 164 10.12 -0.28 -15.59
N ARG A 165 8.85 -0.59 -15.85
CA ARG A 165 8.24 -1.89 -15.58
C ARG A 165 8.12 -2.70 -16.87
N HIS A 166 9.00 -3.69 -17.05
CA HIS A 166 9.08 -4.46 -18.30
C HIS A 166 7.80 -5.24 -18.63
N LYS A 167 7.04 -5.70 -17.62
CA LYS A 167 5.79 -6.44 -17.88
C LYS A 167 4.72 -5.55 -18.51
N ASP A 168 4.66 -4.27 -18.14
CA ASP A 168 3.68 -3.33 -18.71
C ASP A 168 3.96 -3.10 -20.20
N LEU A 169 5.23 -2.90 -20.57
CA LEU A 169 5.67 -2.77 -21.96
C LEU A 169 5.34 -4.02 -22.78
N LYS A 170 5.64 -5.21 -22.25
CA LYS A 170 5.39 -6.50 -22.92
C LYS A 170 3.89 -6.80 -23.10
N ASN A 171 3.05 -6.32 -22.19
CA ASN A 171 1.60 -6.48 -22.28
C ASN A 171 0.91 -5.39 -23.11
N GLY A 172 1.67 -4.41 -23.62
CA GLY A 172 1.12 -3.27 -24.35
C GLY A 172 0.21 -2.39 -23.49
N LEU A 173 0.40 -2.40 -22.18
CA LEU A 173 -0.46 -1.68 -21.25
C LEU A 173 -0.33 -0.17 -21.52
N SER A 174 -1.44 0.43 -21.92
CA SER A 174 -1.58 1.84 -22.28
C SER A 174 -2.94 2.34 -21.77
N ALA A 175 -3.10 3.65 -21.59
CA ALA A 175 -4.42 4.28 -21.47
C ALA A 175 -4.62 5.19 -22.70
N PRO A 176 -5.48 4.78 -23.65
CA PRO A 176 -6.50 3.75 -23.51
C PRO A 176 -5.87 2.36 -23.76
N PRO A 177 -6.41 1.27 -23.19
CA PRO A 177 -5.88 -0.06 -23.48
C PRO A 177 -6.00 -0.34 -24.98
N LYS A 178 -4.86 -0.50 -25.67
CA LYS A 178 -4.86 -0.98 -27.06
C LYS A 178 -5.06 -2.49 -27.05
N PRO A 179 -6.18 -3.02 -27.58
CA PRO A 179 -6.41 -4.45 -27.59
C PRO A 179 -5.40 -5.14 -28.52
N THR A 180 -4.51 -5.94 -27.94
CA THR A 180 -3.67 -6.87 -28.71
C THR A 180 -4.40 -8.20 -28.84
N LEU A 181 -4.09 -9.00 -29.87
CA LEU A 181 -4.67 -10.34 -30.02
C LEU A 181 -4.44 -11.21 -28.76
N ALA A 182 -3.25 -11.09 -28.16
CA ALA A 182 -2.93 -11.77 -26.90
C ALA A 182 -3.83 -11.31 -25.74
N ASN A 183 -4.12 -10.01 -25.63
CA ASN A 183 -5.02 -9.47 -24.60
C ASN A 183 -6.47 -9.93 -24.83
N LEU A 184 -6.95 -9.96 -26.08
CA LEU A 184 -8.29 -10.43 -26.42
C LEU A 184 -8.47 -11.93 -26.11
N LEU A 185 -7.52 -12.77 -26.51
CA LEU A 185 -7.53 -14.20 -26.18
C LEU A 185 -7.46 -14.44 -24.67
N ASN A 186 -6.68 -13.63 -23.95
CA ASN A 186 -6.62 -13.72 -22.50
C ASN A 186 -7.96 -13.31 -21.86
N LEU A 187 -8.61 -12.25 -22.33
CA LEU A 187 -9.93 -11.83 -21.83
C LEU A 187 -11.01 -12.89 -22.12
N ALA A 188 -10.97 -13.56 -23.27
CA ALA A 188 -11.92 -14.61 -23.63
C ALA A 188 -11.95 -15.77 -22.60
N ILE A 189 -10.80 -16.07 -21.98
CA ILE A 189 -10.70 -17.10 -20.93
C ILE A 189 -10.97 -16.55 -19.51
N LYS A 190 -11.37 -15.28 -19.35
CA LYS A 190 -11.72 -14.64 -18.07
C LYS A 190 -13.19 -14.15 -18.02
N PRO A 191 -14.20 -14.99 -18.34
CA PRO A 191 -15.60 -14.54 -18.45
C PRO A 191 -16.14 -13.91 -17.18
N ARG A 192 -15.74 -14.43 -16.00
CA ARG A 192 -16.17 -13.88 -14.69
C ARG A 192 -15.73 -12.42 -14.51
N TRP A 193 -14.51 -12.10 -14.91
CA TRP A 193 -13.99 -10.73 -14.82
C TRP A 193 -14.69 -9.83 -15.84
N CYS A 194 -14.85 -10.29 -17.08
CA CYS A 194 -15.54 -9.53 -18.13
C CYS A 194 -16.98 -9.19 -17.74
N LEU A 195 -17.74 -10.18 -17.23
CA LEU A 195 -19.13 -9.97 -16.77
C LEU A 195 -19.20 -8.96 -15.62
N ALA A 196 -18.30 -9.04 -14.64
CA ALA A 196 -18.24 -8.08 -13.54
C ALA A 196 -17.94 -6.65 -14.06
N MET A 197 -17.00 -6.51 -15.00
CA MET A 197 -16.66 -5.23 -15.60
C MET A 197 -17.77 -4.62 -16.47
N LEU A 198 -18.57 -5.47 -17.13
CA LEU A 198 -19.78 -5.04 -17.85
C LEU A 198 -20.85 -4.51 -16.90
N GLY A 199 -20.91 -5.03 -15.67
CA GLY A 199 -21.87 -4.61 -14.65
C GLY A 199 -21.56 -3.30 -13.92
N THR A 200 -20.31 -2.82 -13.95
CA THR A 200 -19.92 -1.56 -13.29
C THR A 200 -19.84 -0.38 -14.28
N PRO A 201 -20.28 0.83 -13.90
CA PRO A 201 -20.01 2.04 -14.67
C PRO A 201 -18.55 2.56 -14.50
N ARG A 202 -17.81 2.05 -13.51
CA ARG A 202 -16.49 2.58 -13.10
C ARG A 202 -15.37 1.88 -13.87
N ARG A 203 -14.95 2.50 -14.98
CA ARG A 203 -13.95 1.91 -15.91
C ARG A 203 -12.82 2.87 -16.29
N GLN A 204 -12.81 4.05 -15.71
CA GLN A 204 -11.87 5.14 -16.00
C GLN A 204 -11.24 5.61 -14.69
N PHE A 205 -10.23 6.47 -14.76
CA PHE A 205 -9.62 7.02 -13.55
C PHE A 205 -10.53 8.10 -12.94
N GLY A 206 -11.40 7.71 -12.00
CA GLY A 206 -12.47 8.55 -11.46
C GLY A 206 -12.02 9.82 -10.74
N ASN A 207 -10.73 9.92 -10.36
CA ASN A 207 -10.18 11.14 -9.79
C ASN A 207 -9.64 12.13 -10.83
N ILE A 208 -9.43 11.68 -12.07
CA ILE A 208 -8.72 12.43 -13.12
C ILE A 208 -9.66 12.81 -14.26
N VAL A 209 -10.39 11.83 -14.80
CA VAL A 209 -11.28 12.08 -15.94
C VAL A 209 -12.42 13.00 -15.49
N GLY A 210 -12.64 14.08 -16.23
CA GLY A 210 -13.62 15.12 -15.88
C GLY A 210 -13.14 16.16 -14.86
N HIS A 211 -11.93 16.02 -14.31
CA HIS A 211 -11.38 16.94 -13.30
C HIS A 211 -10.14 17.72 -13.76
N VAL A 212 -9.63 17.37 -14.94
CA VAL A 212 -8.46 17.96 -15.58
C VAL A 212 -8.88 18.74 -16.82
N THR A 213 -8.28 19.90 -17.03
CA THR A 213 -8.46 20.70 -18.25
C THR A 213 -7.69 20.08 -19.42
N GLY A 214 -8.34 19.91 -20.57
CA GLY A 214 -7.68 19.45 -21.81
C GLY A 214 -7.61 17.93 -21.99
N VAL A 215 -8.22 17.13 -21.11
CA VAL A 215 -8.36 15.67 -21.27
C VAL A 215 -9.84 15.33 -21.39
N SER A 216 -10.33 15.22 -22.62
CA SER A 216 -11.73 14.85 -22.93
C SER A 216 -11.93 13.35 -23.21
N ASP A 217 -10.85 12.58 -23.41
CA ASP A 217 -10.91 11.14 -23.72
C ASP A 217 -9.73 10.36 -23.11
N MET A 218 -9.98 9.08 -22.79
CA MET A 218 -9.04 8.10 -22.24
C MET A 218 -7.79 7.92 -23.10
N SER A 219 -7.85 8.29 -24.39
CA SER A 219 -6.75 8.16 -25.32
C SER A 219 -5.51 9.00 -24.99
N SER A 220 -5.71 10.08 -24.24
CA SER A 220 -4.67 11.02 -23.82
C SER A 220 -4.22 10.83 -22.37
N LEU A 221 -4.91 10.00 -21.59
CA LEU A 221 -4.81 10.02 -20.13
C LEU A 221 -3.53 9.38 -19.57
N SER A 222 -3.00 8.30 -20.17
CA SER A 222 -1.70 7.75 -19.69
C SER A 222 -0.53 8.61 -20.11
N ALA A 223 -0.59 9.20 -21.32
CA ALA A 223 0.42 10.14 -21.78
C ALA A 223 0.41 11.40 -20.91
N TRP A 224 -0.78 11.93 -20.62
CA TRP A 224 -0.97 13.04 -19.70
C TRP A 224 -0.41 12.69 -18.32
N THR A 225 -0.86 11.60 -17.70
CA THR A 225 -0.38 11.20 -16.35
C THR A 225 1.14 11.09 -16.29
N ALA A 226 1.77 10.43 -17.28
CA ALA A 226 3.22 10.25 -17.32
C ALA A 226 3.97 11.57 -17.49
N GLN A 227 3.40 12.55 -18.19
CA GLN A 227 3.99 13.88 -18.38
C GLN A 227 3.71 14.83 -17.20
N GLN A 228 2.68 14.55 -16.41
CA GLN A 228 2.22 15.43 -15.34
C GLN A 228 2.97 15.26 -14.03
N PHE A 229 3.62 14.13 -13.74
CA PHE A 229 4.45 14.06 -12.54
C PHE A 229 5.49 15.17 -12.56
N ASP A 230 5.55 15.98 -11.50
CA ASP A 230 6.43 17.15 -11.46
C ASP A 230 7.82 16.72 -10.95
N PRO A 231 8.85 16.68 -11.82
CA PRO A 231 10.20 16.35 -11.40
C PRO A 231 10.82 17.41 -10.49
N ARG A 232 10.17 18.57 -10.32
CA ARG A 232 10.61 19.64 -9.42
C ARG A 232 10.09 19.50 -8.00
N LEU A 233 9.30 18.46 -7.69
CA LEU A 233 8.81 18.20 -6.34
C LEU A 233 9.95 18.37 -5.31
N GLY A 234 9.74 19.32 -4.40
CA GLY A 234 10.65 19.63 -3.32
C GLY A 234 9.94 19.78 -1.99
N TRP A 235 10.69 20.12 -0.95
CA TRP A 235 10.16 20.24 0.41
C TRP A 235 9.31 21.48 0.63
N GLU A 236 9.46 22.51 -0.20
CA GLU A 236 8.55 23.65 -0.24
C GLU A 236 7.13 23.22 -0.67
N ASP A 237 7.03 22.23 -1.56
CA ASP A 237 5.73 21.68 -1.98
C ASP A 237 5.07 20.90 -0.86
N VAL A 238 5.87 20.17 -0.07
CA VAL A 238 5.38 19.49 1.12
C VAL A 238 4.77 20.51 2.09
N ALA A 239 5.42 21.66 2.30
CA ALA A 239 4.91 22.73 3.15
C ALA A 239 3.60 23.32 2.61
N TRP A 240 3.54 23.64 1.30
CA TRP A 240 2.32 24.15 0.66
C TRP A 240 1.15 23.15 0.74
N ILE A 241 1.40 21.86 0.47
CA ILE A 241 0.39 20.80 0.56
C ILE A 241 -0.10 20.65 2.01
N LYS A 242 0.82 20.68 2.99
CA LYS A 242 0.49 20.58 4.41
C LYS A 242 -0.44 21.72 4.84
N ASP A 243 -0.06 22.96 4.53
CA ASP A 243 -0.85 24.16 4.86
C ASP A 243 -2.25 24.09 4.24
N ARG A 244 -2.32 23.75 2.95
CA ARG A 244 -3.62 23.60 2.26
C ARG A 244 -4.46 22.46 2.85
N TRP A 245 -3.87 21.32 3.17
CA TRP A 245 -4.59 20.16 3.71
C TRP A 245 -5.10 20.40 5.13
N GLY A 246 -4.30 21.02 6.00
CA GLY A 246 -4.67 21.38 7.37
C GLY A 246 -5.11 20.21 8.27
N GLY A 247 -4.79 18.97 7.90
CA GLY A 247 -5.10 17.75 8.65
C GLY A 247 -3.88 16.84 8.80
N LYS A 248 -4.11 15.56 9.12
CA LYS A 248 -3.02 14.59 9.29
C LYS A 248 -2.27 14.36 7.98
N LEU A 249 -0.95 14.56 7.97
CA LEU A 249 -0.09 14.38 6.80
C LEU A 249 0.85 13.20 6.99
N ILE A 250 0.89 12.31 6.00
CA ILE A 250 1.74 11.12 5.97
C ILE A 250 2.68 11.24 4.75
N LEU A 251 3.99 11.11 4.95
CA LEU A 251 4.97 11.15 3.86
C LEU A 251 5.39 9.73 3.45
N LYS A 252 5.23 9.38 2.18
CA LYS A 252 5.51 8.03 1.66
C LYS A 252 6.68 8.04 0.69
N GLY A 253 7.58 7.07 0.83
CA GLY A 253 8.70 6.86 -0.10
C GLY A 253 10.06 7.22 0.50
N ILE A 254 10.17 7.27 1.83
CA ILE A 254 11.42 7.61 2.52
C ILE A 254 12.27 6.34 2.63
N MET A 255 13.50 6.37 2.12
CA MET A 255 14.45 5.24 2.21
C MET A 255 15.77 5.63 2.89
N ASP A 256 15.94 6.90 3.23
CA ASP A 256 17.17 7.46 3.79
C ASP A 256 16.93 8.20 5.13
N PRO A 257 17.84 8.05 6.13
CA PRO A 257 17.78 8.80 7.39
C PRO A 257 17.76 10.33 7.26
N GLU A 258 18.43 10.92 6.26
CA GLU A 258 18.45 12.37 6.05
C GLU A 258 17.06 12.88 5.65
N ASP A 259 16.43 12.21 4.69
CA ASP A 259 15.06 12.51 4.29
C ASP A 259 14.06 12.27 5.41
N ALA A 260 14.30 11.29 6.29
CA ALA A 260 13.48 11.08 7.47
C ALA A 260 13.56 12.26 8.47
N ARG A 261 14.74 12.87 8.66
CA ARG A 261 14.87 14.10 9.47
C ARG A 261 14.16 15.28 8.82
N ARG A 262 14.18 15.38 7.50
CA ARG A 262 13.40 16.40 6.77
C ARG A 262 11.90 16.17 6.90
N ALA A 263 11.44 14.91 6.91
CA ALA A 263 10.05 14.57 7.19
C ALA A 263 9.62 15.07 8.58
N VAL A 264 10.45 14.88 9.60
CA VAL A 264 10.22 15.46 10.95
C VAL A 264 10.16 16.98 10.87
N ALA A 265 11.13 17.64 10.22
CA ALA A 265 11.19 19.10 10.12
C ALA A 265 9.99 19.71 9.36
N SER A 266 9.40 18.98 8.41
CA SER A 266 8.15 19.39 7.73
C SER A 266 6.93 19.39 8.66
N GLY A 267 7.05 18.71 9.82
CA GLY A 267 5.98 18.50 10.78
C GLY A 267 4.85 17.60 10.26
N ALA A 268 5.18 16.62 9.42
CA ALA A 268 4.28 15.52 9.08
C ALA A 268 4.02 14.65 10.32
N ASP A 269 2.86 14.00 10.39
CA ASP A 269 2.47 13.17 11.52
C ASP A 269 3.06 11.75 11.45
N ALA A 270 3.30 11.27 10.23
CA ALA A 270 3.90 9.97 9.97
C ALA A 270 4.77 9.99 8.71
N LEU A 271 5.73 9.07 8.66
CA LEU A 271 6.46 8.72 7.44
C LEU A 271 6.37 7.21 7.18
N ILE A 272 6.48 6.82 5.91
CA ILE A 272 6.46 5.42 5.49
C ILE A 272 7.80 5.10 4.82
N VAL A 273 8.52 4.15 5.44
CA VAL A 273 9.68 3.50 4.83
C VAL A 273 9.19 2.64 3.67
N SER A 274 9.46 3.09 2.45
CA SER A 274 8.87 2.52 1.24
C SER A 274 9.77 2.74 0.04
N ASN A 275 9.98 1.67 -0.74
CA ASN A 275 10.56 1.71 -2.08
C ASN A 275 9.51 1.50 -3.17
N HIS A 276 8.28 1.97 -2.90
CA HIS A 276 7.11 1.79 -3.78
C HIS A 276 6.82 0.32 -4.15
N GLY A 277 7.15 -0.61 -3.26
CA GLY A 277 7.02 -2.05 -3.52
C GLY A 277 7.97 -2.57 -4.59
N GLY A 278 9.15 -1.97 -4.75
CA GLY A 278 10.19 -2.33 -5.73
C GLY A 278 9.85 -1.92 -7.16
N ARG A 279 9.05 -0.86 -7.33
CA ARG A 279 8.49 -0.42 -8.63
C ARG A 279 9.09 0.87 -9.17
N GLN A 280 10.03 1.46 -8.44
CA GLN A 280 10.72 2.70 -8.82
C GLN A 280 12.20 2.40 -9.06
N LEU A 281 13.05 2.60 -8.06
CA LEU A 281 14.49 2.30 -8.15
C LEU A 281 14.76 0.82 -7.88
N ASP A 282 15.15 0.05 -8.92
CA ASP A 282 15.64 -1.33 -8.75
C ASP A 282 17.13 -1.29 -8.38
N GLY A 283 17.54 -2.09 -7.39
CA GLY A 283 18.86 -2.00 -6.75
C GLY A 283 18.86 -1.24 -5.42
N ALA A 284 17.74 -0.61 -5.05
CA ALA A 284 17.54 -0.07 -3.71
C ALA A 284 17.41 -1.21 -2.67
N PRO A 285 17.76 -0.97 -1.39
CA PRO A 285 17.56 -1.95 -0.32
C PRO A 285 16.08 -2.27 -0.13
N SER A 286 15.79 -3.39 0.53
CA SER A 286 14.43 -3.69 0.95
C SER A 286 13.97 -2.68 2.01
N SER A 287 12.67 -2.38 2.06
CA SER A 287 12.13 -1.44 3.07
C SER A 287 12.41 -1.91 4.51
N ILE A 288 12.48 -3.23 4.74
CA ILE A 288 12.69 -3.79 6.08
C ILE A 288 14.14 -3.63 6.54
N GLU A 289 15.09 -3.61 5.61
CA GLU A 289 16.50 -3.30 5.88
C GLU A 289 16.73 -1.80 6.09
N ALA A 290 15.99 -0.94 5.38
CA ALA A 290 16.06 0.51 5.53
C ALA A 290 15.36 1.03 6.82
N LEU A 291 14.44 0.25 7.39
CA LEU A 291 13.63 0.65 8.54
C LEU A 291 14.46 0.99 9.80
N PRO A 292 15.39 0.15 10.29
CA PRO A 292 16.08 0.40 11.56
C PRO A 292 16.89 1.72 11.60
N PRO A 293 17.71 2.08 10.59
CA PRO A 293 18.41 3.35 10.57
C PRO A 293 17.48 4.57 10.56
N ILE A 294 16.33 4.48 9.88
CA ILE A 294 15.33 5.55 9.84
C ILE A 294 14.69 5.73 11.22
N VAL A 295 14.27 4.63 11.87
CA VAL A 295 13.73 4.66 13.23
C VAL A 295 14.72 5.30 14.21
N GLU A 296 16.00 4.92 14.12
CA GLU A 296 17.07 5.49 14.96
C GLU A 296 17.25 6.99 14.72
N ALA A 297 17.20 7.44 13.47
CA ALA A 297 17.42 8.85 13.12
C ALA A 297 16.33 9.81 13.59
N VAL A 298 15.07 9.35 13.71
CA VAL A 298 13.93 10.20 14.08
C VAL A 298 13.39 9.93 15.49
N GLY A 299 13.67 8.76 16.06
CA GLY A 299 13.22 8.37 17.40
C GLY A 299 11.69 8.42 17.53
N SER A 300 11.20 9.14 18.53
CA SER A 300 9.77 9.30 18.83
C SER A 300 9.12 10.56 18.24
N GLN A 301 9.86 11.35 17.45
CA GLN A 301 9.39 12.66 16.94
C GLN A 301 8.28 12.55 15.90
N ILE A 302 8.18 11.41 15.21
CA ILE A 302 7.20 11.13 14.16
C ILE A 302 6.82 9.65 14.20
N GLU A 303 5.61 9.29 13.78
CA GLU A 303 5.29 7.87 13.57
C GLU A 303 6.06 7.33 12.36
N VAL A 304 6.86 6.27 12.56
CA VAL A 304 7.53 5.55 11.47
C VAL A 304 6.72 4.32 11.11
N TRP A 305 6.23 4.24 9.88
CA TRP A 305 5.55 3.06 9.34
C TRP A 305 6.38 2.43 8.22
N MET A 306 5.95 1.26 7.73
CA MET A 306 6.65 0.55 6.67
C MET A 306 5.68 -0.14 5.70
N ASP A 307 6.01 -0.10 4.41
CA ASP A 307 5.40 -0.97 3.40
C ASP A 307 6.45 -1.71 2.57
N GLY A 308 6.00 -2.66 1.75
CA GLY A 308 6.86 -3.47 0.88
C GLY A 308 7.13 -4.86 1.47
N GLY A 309 6.86 -5.89 0.68
CA GLY A 309 7.21 -7.28 1.04
C GLY A 309 6.29 -8.01 2.03
N ILE A 310 5.48 -7.30 2.84
CA ILE A 310 4.62 -7.91 3.86
C ILE A 310 3.59 -8.87 3.22
N ARG A 311 3.59 -10.14 3.65
CA ARG A 311 2.65 -11.20 3.22
C ARG A 311 2.02 -11.99 4.37
N SER A 312 2.52 -11.81 5.58
CA SER A 312 2.13 -12.59 6.75
C SER A 312 1.99 -11.73 8.00
N GLY A 313 1.33 -12.27 9.02
CA GLY A 313 1.31 -11.63 10.34
C GLY A 313 2.69 -11.61 11.02
N GLN A 314 3.58 -12.54 10.68
CA GLN A 314 4.97 -12.54 11.14
C GLN A 314 5.77 -11.38 10.58
N ASP A 315 5.57 -11.03 9.31
CA ASP A 315 6.24 -9.89 8.68
C ASP A 315 5.86 -8.58 9.37
N VAL A 316 4.55 -8.43 9.67
CA VAL A 316 4.06 -7.28 10.46
C VAL A 316 4.76 -7.25 11.81
N LEU A 317 4.78 -8.36 12.56
CA LEU A 317 5.40 -8.41 13.89
C LEU A 317 6.90 -8.08 13.85
N LYS A 318 7.64 -8.56 12.83
CA LYS A 318 9.06 -8.25 12.62
C LYS A 318 9.28 -6.76 12.36
N ALA A 319 8.45 -6.14 11.53
CA ALA A 319 8.53 -4.70 11.29
C ALA A 319 8.27 -3.89 12.57
N ILE A 320 7.25 -4.27 13.36
CA ILE A 320 6.99 -3.63 14.66
C ILE A 320 8.17 -3.80 15.62
N ALA A 321 8.73 -5.01 15.73
CA ALA A 321 9.90 -5.26 16.57
C ALA A 321 11.14 -4.46 16.16
N LEU A 322 11.26 -4.11 14.87
CA LEU A 322 12.32 -3.25 14.36
C LEU A 322 12.05 -1.75 14.54
N GLY A 323 10.86 -1.38 15.05
CA GLY A 323 10.51 -0.02 15.47
C GLY A 323 9.43 0.66 14.63
N ALA A 324 8.83 -0.03 13.65
CA ALA A 324 7.64 0.51 12.99
C ALA A 324 6.48 0.61 13.99
N ARG A 325 5.66 1.66 13.89
CA ARG A 325 4.40 1.84 14.65
C ARG A 325 3.17 1.37 13.87
N GLY A 326 3.34 1.07 12.60
CA GLY A 326 2.29 0.67 11.69
C GLY A 326 2.87 0.13 10.40
N THR A 327 2.08 -0.66 9.67
CA THR A 327 2.48 -1.25 8.40
C THR A 327 1.42 -1.06 7.34
N LEU A 328 1.80 -1.13 6.06
CA LEU A 328 0.85 -1.13 4.96
C LEU A 328 1.07 -2.33 4.05
N ILE A 329 -0.03 -2.95 3.65
CA ILE A 329 -0.03 -4.03 2.65
C ILE A 329 -0.55 -3.51 1.32
N GLY A 330 0.18 -3.77 0.24
CA GLY A 330 -0.23 -3.46 -1.14
C GLY A 330 -0.66 -4.72 -1.87
N ARG A 331 0.30 -5.40 -2.51
CA ARG A 331 0.00 -6.60 -3.31
C ARG A 331 -0.74 -7.69 -2.54
N ALA A 332 -0.49 -7.88 -1.24
CA ALA A 332 -1.19 -8.89 -0.45
C ALA A 332 -2.72 -8.73 -0.53
N PHE A 333 -3.24 -7.51 -0.33
CA PHE A 333 -4.68 -7.28 -0.44
C PHE A 333 -5.15 -7.27 -1.90
N LEU A 334 -4.32 -6.83 -2.86
CA LEU A 334 -4.67 -6.92 -4.28
C LEU A 334 -4.81 -8.38 -4.75
N TYR A 335 -4.02 -9.29 -4.21
CA TYR A 335 -4.19 -10.72 -4.46
C TYR A 335 -5.52 -11.22 -3.87
N GLY A 336 -5.88 -10.77 -2.66
CA GLY A 336 -7.21 -11.03 -2.10
C GLY A 336 -8.32 -10.51 -3.01
N LEU A 337 -8.22 -9.24 -3.41
CA LEU A 337 -9.19 -8.56 -4.27
C LEU A 337 -9.35 -9.26 -5.63
N GLY A 338 -8.25 -9.51 -6.34
CA GLY A 338 -8.29 -10.19 -7.63
C GLY A 338 -8.74 -11.65 -7.54
N ALA A 339 -8.54 -12.30 -6.39
CA ALA A 339 -9.02 -13.65 -6.16
C ALA A 339 -10.55 -13.67 -5.95
N MET A 340 -11.08 -12.89 -5.01
CA MET A 340 -12.45 -13.07 -4.50
C MET A 340 -13.17 -11.74 -4.16
N GLY A 341 -12.72 -10.63 -4.72
CA GLY A 341 -13.28 -9.30 -4.42
C GLY A 341 -13.11 -8.96 -2.93
N GLU A 342 -14.14 -8.35 -2.37
CA GLU A 342 -14.22 -7.96 -0.96
C GLU A 342 -13.95 -9.12 0.02
N ALA A 343 -14.49 -10.31 -0.27
CA ALA A 343 -14.30 -11.50 0.57
C ALA A 343 -12.82 -11.94 0.61
N GLY A 344 -12.09 -11.76 -0.50
CA GLY A 344 -10.67 -12.09 -0.54
C GLY A 344 -9.79 -11.09 0.19
N VAL A 345 -10.13 -9.79 0.14
CA VAL A 345 -9.47 -8.76 0.96
C VAL A 345 -9.70 -9.03 2.45
N THR A 346 -10.94 -9.34 2.82
CA THR A 346 -11.31 -9.70 4.21
C THR A 346 -10.50 -10.91 4.67
N ARG A 347 -10.45 -11.98 3.86
CA ARG A 347 -9.68 -13.18 4.17
C ARG A 347 -8.20 -12.89 4.33
N CYS A 348 -7.62 -12.02 3.49
CA CYS A 348 -6.22 -11.59 3.62
C CYS A 348 -5.96 -10.91 4.98
N LEU A 349 -6.81 -9.97 5.37
CA LEU A 349 -6.70 -9.25 6.64
C LEU A 349 -6.89 -10.17 7.86
N GLU A 350 -7.84 -11.11 7.79
CA GLU A 350 -8.06 -12.12 8.84
C GLU A 350 -6.84 -13.03 9.01
N MET A 351 -6.24 -13.51 7.91
CA MET A 351 -5.04 -14.35 7.99
C MET A 351 -3.88 -13.60 8.62
N ILE A 352 -3.63 -12.36 8.19
CA ILE A 352 -2.58 -11.51 8.76
C ILE A 352 -2.83 -11.25 10.25
N ARG A 353 -4.07 -10.95 10.64
CA ARG A 353 -4.45 -10.75 12.05
C ARG A 353 -4.17 -11.99 12.89
N ASN A 354 -4.68 -13.14 12.45
CA ASN A 354 -4.58 -14.38 13.20
C ASN A 354 -3.12 -14.81 13.36
N GLU A 355 -2.34 -14.70 12.28
CA GLU A 355 -0.92 -15.02 12.33
C GLU A 355 -0.14 -14.03 13.19
N LEU A 356 -0.46 -12.74 13.16
CA LEU A 356 0.15 -11.72 14.01
C LEU A 356 -0.13 -11.99 15.49
N ASP A 357 -1.39 -12.26 15.85
CA ASP A 357 -1.83 -12.56 17.21
C ASP A 357 -1.11 -13.80 17.77
N LEU A 358 -1.13 -14.91 17.02
CA LEU A 358 -0.48 -16.16 17.43
C LEU A 358 1.04 -16.01 17.53
N THR A 359 1.66 -15.32 16.57
CA THR A 359 3.12 -15.11 16.58
C THR A 359 3.55 -14.24 17.76
N MET A 360 2.79 -13.20 18.07
CA MET A 360 3.01 -12.36 19.25
C MET A 360 2.94 -13.20 20.53
N ALA A 361 1.94 -14.08 20.63
CA ALA A 361 1.80 -15.03 21.73
C ALA A 361 3.00 -15.97 21.85
N PHE A 362 3.46 -16.57 20.74
CA PHE A 362 4.64 -17.45 20.72
C PHE A 362 5.94 -16.75 21.09
N CYS A 363 6.00 -15.43 20.93
CA CYS A 363 7.10 -14.59 21.40
C CYS A 363 6.96 -14.18 22.88
N GLY A 364 5.90 -14.62 23.57
CA GLY A 364 5.63 -14.27 24.97
C GLY A 364 5.22 -12.81 25.14
N ARG A 365 4.42 -12.28 24.20
CA ARG A 365 3.84 -10.94 24.27
C ARG A 365 2.32 -11.02 24.17
N THR A 366 1.65 -10.15 24.91
CA THR A 366 0.18 -10.02 24.91
C THR A 366 -0.28 -8.67 24.39
N ASP A 367 0.62 -7.69 24.29
CA ASP A 367 0.30 -6.33 23.93
C ASP A 367 1.26 -5.90 22.82
N ILE A 368 0.71 -5.50 21.67
CA ILE A 368 1.48 -5.05 20.52
C ILE A 368 2.38 -3.84 20.84
N HIS A 369 2.00 -3.02 21.82
CA HIS A 369 2.81 -1.89 22.27
C HIS A 369 4.10 -2.31 23.01
N LYS A 370 4.18 -3.56 23.47
CA LYS A 370 5.34 -4.13 24.17
C LYS A 370 6.22 -4.99 23.27
N VAL A 371 5.98 -4.97 21.95
CA VAL A 371 6.82 -5.63 20.96
C VAL A 371 8.00 -4.73 20.64
N ASP A 372 9.21 -5.27 20.80
CA ASP A 372 10.47 -4.59 20.54
C ASP A 372 11.51 -5.61 20.03
N ARG A 373 12.75 -5.17 19.80
CA ARG A 373 13.83 -6.03 19.28
C ARG A 373 14.12 -7.26 20.15
N SER A 374 13.69 -7.32 21.42
CA SER A 374 13.91 -8.48 22.29
C SER A 374 13.13 -9.74 21.88
N ILE A 375 12.11 -9.59 21.02
CA ILE A 375 11.40 -10.74 20.41
C ILE A 375 12.13 -11.30 19.18
N LEU A 376 13.21 -10.66 18.74
CA LEU A 376 14.02 -11.14 17.63
C LEU A 376 15.14 -12.05 18.15
N TRP A 377 15.41 -13.13 17.43
CA TRP A 377 16.53 -14.01 17.72
C TRP A 377 17.84 -13.34 17.31
N GLN A 378 18.70 -13.08 18.29
CA GLN A 378 20.06 -12.62 18.02
C GLN A 378 20.93 -13.85 17.77
N ARG A 379 21.45 -14.00 16.55
CA ARG A 379 22.55 -14.94 16.31
C ARG A 379 23.73 -14.47 17.16
N GLY A 380 24.19 -15.33 18.07
CA GLY A 380 25.05 -14.95 19.18
C GLY A 380 26.17 -13.99 18.79
N ASN A 381 26.28 -12.89 19.52
CA ASN A 381 27.51 -12.11 19.58
C ASN A 381 28.38 -12.79 20.66
N PRO A 382 29.53 -13.42 20.33
CA PRO A 382 30.37 -14.12 21.28
C PRO A 382 31.17 -13.17 22.21
N ARG A 383 30.55 -12.10 22.73
CA ARG A 383 31.24 -11.08 23.55
C ARG A 383 30.83 -11.01 25.01
N HIS A 384 30.06 -11.98 25.51
CA HIS A 384 29.89 -12.18 26.95
C HIS A 384 29.87 -13.68 27.25
N ALA A 385 31.06 -14.27 27.29
CA ALA A 385 31.37 -15.49 28.02
C ALA A 385 32.43 -15.14 29.06
#